data_AF-A0A2T4TP03-F1
#
_entry.id   AF-A0A2T4TP03-F1
#
_cell.length_a   1.000
_cell.length_b   1.000
_cell.length_c   1.000
_cell.angle_alpha   90.00
_cell.angle_beta   90.00
_cell.angle_gamma   90.00
#
_symmetry.space_group_name_H-M   'P 1'
#
loop_
_entity.id
_entity.type
_entity.pdbx_description
1 polymer ?
#
loop_
_entity_poly.entity_id
_entity_poly.type
_entity_poly.pdbx_seq_one_letter_code
_entity_poly.pdbx_strand_id
1 'polypeptide(L)'
;MKTICLYFEIHQVIHLRRYRFFDIGTDHYYYDDYENERSITDIAERSYMPALNAIGEMIKENGKEFKVAFSLSGVGMEQLEMHAPQVLEKLQELSETGCVEFLAEPYSHGLASLTNEESFAAEVKRQMEKVKEYFGHTPQILRNSGLIYSDDIGLQASQLGFKGMLTEGAKHVLGWKSPHYIYHSALAPSLKLLLRDVNLSDDISLRFNNSDWEGYPLFADNYIQKIADCPEEEQFYGIFMNLYALGISQPLSSNILEFLKALPACAKAKGITFSTPTEVCLKMKSAGALDVPDTLSWMDEERDVSTWLGNPMQREAFNKLYSVADRVRIANDPRINQDWDYLQATNNFRFMTTKSSGVGIDRGIYTSPFDAFTNYMNILGDFVTRVNNLYPEDIDNDELESLLTTIKNQGDEIEMKDKEITRLQAKIEKIETASDKLRAQIGGKPALKKTSPKKTSSKKSE
;
A
#
# COMPACT_ATOMS: atom_id res chain seq x y z
N MET A 1 -21.06 24.75 0.37
CA MET A 1 -20.93 24.22 -1.01
C MET A 1 -20.61 22.75 -0.89
N LYS A 2 -21.33 21.90 -1.63
CA LYS A 2 -21.13 20.45 -1.60
C LYS A 2 -19.93 20.05 -2.46
N THR A 3 -19.21 19.02 -2.04
CA THR A 3 -18.08 18.48 -2.78
C THR A 3 -18.08 16.96 -2.79
N ILE A 4 -17.75 16.39 -3.94
CA ILE A 4 -17.53 14.97 -4.16
C ILE A 4 -16.05 14.69 -4.00
N CYS A 5 -15.73 13.68 -3.19
CA CYS A 5 -14.40 13.11 -3.11
C CYS A 5 -14.42 11.75 -3.80
N LEU A 6 -13.94 11.72 -5.05
CA LEU A 6 -13.86 10.51 -5.85
C LEU A 6 -12.50 9.84 -5.61
N TYR A 7 -12.53 8.57 -5.20
CA TYR A 7 -11.33 7.83 -4.86
C TYR A 7 -11.38 6.40 -5.43
N PHE A 8 -10.22 5.96 -5.96
CA PHE A 8 -10.03 4.61 -6.47
C PHE A 8 -8.85 3.87 -5.80
N GLU A 9 -9.09 2.63 -5.37
CA GLU A 9 -8.05 1.70 -4.93
C GLU A 9 -7.51 0.88 -6.11
N ILE A 10 -6.18 0.74 -6.18
CA ILE A 10 -5.49 -0.14 -7.12
C ILE A 10 -4.65 -1.11 -6.29
N HIS A 11 -5.16 -2.32 -6.13
CA HIS A 11 -4.46 -3.41 -5.46
C HIS A 11 -4.68 -4.70 -6.26
N GLN A 12 -3.62 -5.46 -6.45
CA GLN A 12 -3.65 -6.83 -6.94
C GLN A 12 -2.70 -7.67 -6.09
N VAL A 13 -3.11 -8.89 -5.80
CA VAL A 13 -2.35 -9.83 -4.98
C VAL A 13 -1.32 -10.55 -5.85
N ILE A 14 -0.17 -10.91 -5.27
CA ILE A 14 0.71 -11.92 -5.85
C ILE A 14 0.07 -13.29 -5.63
N HIS A 15 -0.44 -13.89 -6.70
CA HIS A 15 -0.99 -15.23 -6.68
C HIS A 15 0.05 -16.24 -6.19
N LEU A 16 -0.34 -17.00 -5.18
CA LEU A 16 0.45 -18.10 -4.66
C LEU A 16 0.20 -19.33 -5.52
N ARG A 17 1.26 -20.04 -5.90
CA ARG A 17 1.16 -21.32 -6.60
C ARG A 17 0.63 -22.40 -5.67
N ARG A 18 0.26 -23.52 -6.27
CA ARG A 18 -0.06 -24.74 -5.51
C ARG A 18 1.19 -25.22 -4.77
N TYR A 19 1.12 -25.26 -3.44
CA TYR A 19 2.21 -25.59 -2.55
C TYR A 19 1.79 -26.70 -1.57
N ARG A 20 2.46 -27.84 -1.68
CA ARG A 20 2.13 -29.08 -0.98
C ARG A 20 3.04 -29.26 0.23
N PHE A 21 2.61 -30.11 1.15
CA PHE A 21 3.40 -30.46 2.33
C PHE A 21 4.82 -30.95 1.99
N PHE A 22 5.00 -31.66 0.88
CA PHE A 22 6.31 -32.18 0.46
C PHE A 22 7.26 -31.10 -0.06
N ASP A 23 6.75 -29.91 -0.38
CA ASP A 23 7.57 -28.81 -0.89
C ASP A 23 8.28 -28.06 0.26
N ILE A 24 7.75 -28.16 1.49
CA ILE A 24 8.29 -27.54 2.71
C ILE A 24 9.74 -28.00 2.93
N GLY A 25 10.63 -27.03 3.09
CA GLY A 25 12.07 -27.22 3.30
C GLY A 25 12.86 -27.56 2.04
N THR A 26 12.21 -27.67 0.87
CA THR A 26 12.87 -28.04 -0.39
C THR A 26 12.73 -27.00 -1.49
N ASP A 27 11.57 -26.33 -1.57
CA ASP A 27 11.31 -25.28 -2.56
C ASP A 27 10.73 -24.06 -1.87
N HIS A 28 11.47 -22.95 -1.92
CA HIS A 28 11.15 -21.71 -1.23
C HIS A 28 10.46 -20.68 -2.14
N TYR A 29 10.15 -21.05 -3.39
CA TYR A 29 9.39 -20.21 -4.30
C TYR A 29 7.90 -20.44 -4.10
N TYR A 30 7.10 -19.38 -3.90
CA TYR A 30 5.67 -19.53 -3.57
C TYR A 30 4.72 -19.00 -4.65
N TYR A 31 5.24 -18.42 -5.72
CA TYR A 31 4.44 -17.56 -6.61
C TYR A 31 4.05 -18.26 -7.90
N ASP A 32 2.87 -17.91 -8.41
CA ASP A 32 2.36 -18.37 -9.70
C ASP A 32 2.57 -17.27 -10.75
N ASP A 33 3.74 -17.28 -11.39
CA ASP A 33 4.14 -16.23 -12.35
C ASP A 33 3.18 -16.12 -13.52
N TYR A 34 2.63 -17.25 -13.98
CA TYR A 34 1.68 -17.27 -15.09
C TYR A 34 0.36 -16.61 -14.69
N GLU A 35 -0.20 -16.98 -13.53
CA GLU A 35 -1.44 -16.36 -13.08
C GLU A 35 -1.27 -14.89 -12.72
N ASN A 36 -0.10 -14.50 -12.18
CA ASN A 36 0.26 -13.10 -11.94
C ASN A 36 0.27 -12.29 -13.23
N GLU A 37 1.03 -12.72 -14.24
CA GLU A 37 1.08 -12.05 -15.54
C GLU A 37 -0.31 -12.01 -16.20
N ARG A 38 -1.01 -13.16 -16.24
CA ARG A 38 -2.32 -13.27 -16.89
C ARG A 38 -3.36 -12.35 -16.25
N SER A 39 -3.46 -12.31 -14.92
CA SER A 39 -4.50 -11.57 -14.22
C SER A 39 -4.30 -10.06 -14.33
N ILE A 40 -3.08 -9.57 -14.12
CA ILE A 40 -2.80 -8.14 -14.19
C ILE A 40 -2.87 -7.60 -15.61
N THR A 41 -2.45 -8.37 -16.62
CA THR A 41 -2.59 -7.97 -18.03
C THR A 41 -4.07 -7.88 -18.43
N ASP A 42 -4.92 -8.85 -18.07
CA ASP A 42 -6.37 -8.80 -18.36
C ASP A 42 -7.03 -7.58 -17.69
N ILE A 43 -6.69 -7.30 -16.43
CA ILE A 43 -7.23 -6.16 -15.68
C ILE A 43 -6.75 -4.83 -16.26
N ALA A 44 -5.48 -4.76 -16.67
CA ALA A 44 -4.91 -3.56 -17.29
C ALA A 44 -5.65 -3.21 -18.59
N GLU A 45 -5.90 -4.20 -19.45
CA GLU A 45 -6.56 -4.01 -20.74
C GLU A 45 -8.05 -3.69 -20.61
N ARG A 46 -8.77 -4.41 -19.75
CA ARG A 46 -10.23 -4.32 -19.67
C ARG A 46 -10.74 -3.29 -18.67
N SER A 47 -9.88 -2.82 -17.76
CA SER A 47 -10.28 -1.88 -16.72
C SER A 47 -9.31 -0.72 -16.53
N TYR A 48 -8.08 -0.94 -16.05
CA TYR A 48 -7.24 0.17 -15.59
C TYR A 48 -6.95 1.16 -16.72
N MET A 49 -6.49 0.72 -17.89
CA MET A 49 -6.20 1.64 -18.99
C MET A 49 -7.45 2.36 -19.51
N PRO A 50 -8.58 1.69 -19.81
CA PRO A 50 -9.83 2.37 -20.16
C PRO A 50 -10.30 3.39 -19.13
N ALA A 51 -10.28 3.03 -17.84
CA ALA A 51 -10.72 3.89 -16.76
C ALA A 51 -9.81 5.12 -16.58
N LEU A 52 -8.48 4.92 -16.58
CA LEU A 52 -7.52 6.01 -16.45
C LEU A 52 -7.53 6.94 -17.67
N ASN A 53 -7.77 6.41 -18.87
CA ASN A 53 -7.97 7.23 -20.08
C ASN A 53 -9.23 8.10 -19.96
N ALA A 54 -10.36 7.52 -19.52
CA ALA A 54 -11.58 8.28 -19.28
C ALA A 54 -11.39 9.38 -18.22
N ILE A 55 -10.68 9.08 -17.13
CA ILE A 55 -10.33 10.06 -16.09
C ILE A 55 -9.45 11.18 -16.66
N GLY A 56 -8.49 10.85 -17.53
CA GLY A 56 -7.67 11.84 -18.23
C GLY A 56 -8.48 12.76 -19.14
N GLU A 57 -9.46 12.22 -19.87
CA GLU A 57 -10.42 13.01 -20.66
C GLU A 57 -11.23 13.95 -19.76
N MET A 58 -11.75 13.45 -18.63
CA MET A 58 -12.50 14.27 -17.66
C MET A 58 -11.66 15.42 -17.12
N ILE A 59 -10.38 15.18 -16.76
CA ILE A 59 -9.46 16.23 -16.30
C ILE A 59 -9.21 17.24 -17.42
N LYS A 60 -8.99 16.79 -18.66
CA LYS A 60 -8.75 17.67 -19.80
C LYS A 60 -9.94 18.59 -20.10
N GLU A 61 -11.16 18.08 -20.00
CA GLU A 61 -12.38 18.82 -20.30
C GLU A 61 -12.79 19.80 -19.18
N ASN A 62 -12.49 19.46 -17.92
CA ASN A 62 -12.95 20.22 -16.76
C ASN A 62 -11.82 21.01 -16.06
N GLY A 63 -10.57 20.79 -16.44
CA GLY A 63 -9.40 21.39 -15.81
C GLY A 63 -9.38 21.12 -14.29
N LYS A 64 -9.05 22.15 -13.51
CA LYS A 64 -8.93 22.06 -12.04
C LYS A 64 -10.27 21.93 -11.31
N GLU A 65 -11.40 21.92 -12.00
CA GLU A 65 -12.72 21.72 -11.40
C GLU A 65 -13.01 20.24 -11.10
N PHE A 66 -12.40 19.31 -11.85
CA PHE A 66 -12.47 17.88 -11.59
C PHE A 66 -11.17 17.40 -10.93
N LYS A 67 -11.30 16.61 -9.86
CA LYS A 67 -10.19 16.05 -9.10
C LYS A 67 -10.53 14.65 -8.63
N VAL A 68 -9.51 13.83 -8.49
CA VAL A 68 -9.64 12.42 -8.11
C VAL A 68 -8.46 12.00 -7.24
N ALA A 69 -8.64 10.98 -6.41
CA ALA A 69 -7.56 10.38 -5.64
C ALA A 69 -7.38 8.90 -5.97
N PHE A 70 -6.14 8.42 -5.86
CA PHE A 70 -5.80 7.00 -5.98
C PHE A 70 -5.01 6.54 -4.77
N SER A 71 -5.14 5.26 -4.44
CA SER A 71 -4.19 4.56 -3.58
C SER A 71 -3.67 3.34 -4.33
N LEU A 72 -2.37 3.07 -4.19
CA LEU A 72 -1.71 1.93 -4.78
C LEU A 72 -0.93 1.19 -3.69
N SER A 73 -1.26 -0.07 -3.45
CA SER A 73 -0.45 -0.93 -2.59
C SER A 73 0.94 -1.11 -3.21
N GLY A 74 1.98 -1.24 -2.40
CA GLY A 74 3.34 -1.50 -2.90
C GLY A 74 3.43 -2.78 -3.72
N VAL A 75 2.80 -3.87 -3.26
CA VAL A 75 2.73 -5.14 -4.01
C VAL A 75 1.96 -5.00 -5.33
N GLY A 76 0.93 -4.15 -5.36
CA GLY A 76 0.20 -3.82 -6.58
C GLY A 76 1.06 -2.99 -7.55
N MET A 77 1.90 -2.08 -7.04
CA MET A 77 2.86 -1.35 -7.87
C MET A 77 3.88 -2.29 -8.50
N GLU A 78 4.42 -3.25 -7.75
CA GLU A 78 5.38 -4.25 -8.28
C GLU A 78 4.75 -5.12 -9.40
N GLN A 79 3.49 -5.54 -9.24
CA GLN A 79 2.77 -6.23 -10.31
C GLN A 79 2.65 -5.39 -11.58
N LEU A 80 2.33 -4.09 -11.42
CA LEU A 80 2.28 -3.18 -12.56
C LEU A 80 3.67 -2.95 -13.18
N GLU A 81 4.72 -2.81 -12.38
CA GLU A 81 6.10 -2.68 -12.87
C GLU A 81 6.51 -3.84 -13.77
N MET A 82 6.17 -5.06 -13.37
CA MET A 82 6.58 -6.27 -14.07
C MET A 82 5.74 -6.56 -15.32
N HIS A 83 4.43 -6.35 -15.25
CA HIS A 83 3.49 -6.92 -16.23
C HIS A 83 2.57 -5.90 -16.91
N ALA A 84 2.45 -4.68 -16.36
CA ALA A 84 1.61 -3.63 -16.93
C ALA A 84 2.18 -2.20 -16.71
N PRO A 85 3.44 -1.93 -17.09
CA PRO A 85 4.10 -0.64 -16.82
C PRO A 85 3.36 0.56 -17.42
N GLN A 86 2.62 0.36 -18.52
CA GLN A 86 1.77 1.37 -19.15
C GLN A 86 0.74 1.99 -18.19
N VAL A 87 0.32 1.25 -17.15
CA VAL A 87 -0.63 1.77 -16.13
C VAL A 87 0.07 2.78 -15.23
N LEU A 88 1.32 2.50 -14.82
CA LEU A 88 2.12 3.41 -14.01
C LEU A 88 2.49 4.67 -14.80
N GLU A 89 2.90 4.50 -16.06
CA GLU A 89 3.13 5.63 -16.98
C GLU A 89 1.88 6.50 -17.09
N LYS A 90 0.69 5.88 -17.25
CA LYS A 90 -0.55 6.64 -17.33
C LYS A 90 -0.87 7.39 -16.04
N LEU A 91 -0.64 6.78 -14.88
CA LEU A 91 -0.82 7.43 -13.59
C LEU A 91 0.16 8.59 -13.38
N GLN A 92 1.39 8.48 -13.88
CA GLN A 92 2.36 9.57 -13.88
C GLN A 92 1.87 10.74 -14.74
N GLU A 93 1.39 10.49 -15.96
CA GLU A 93 0.76 11.53 -16.81
C GLU A 93 -0.40 12.23 -16.08
N LEU A 94 -1.24 11.46 -15.40
CA LEU A 94 -2.36 12.02 -14.63
C LEU A 94 -1.88 12.83 -13.42
N SER A 95 -0.80 12.40 -12.76
CA SER A 95 -0.15 13.13 -11.66
C SER A 95 0.28 14.53 -12.09
N GLU A 96 0.93 14.63 -13.26
CA GLU A 96 1.47 15.89 -13.81
C GLU A 96 0.39 16.95 -14.08
N THR A 97 -0.88 16.55 -14.21
CA THR A 97 -2.01 17.49 -14.36
C THR A 97 -2.25 18.34 -13.10
N GLY A 98 -1.76 17.91 -11.93
CA GLY A 98 -2.04 18.53 -10.63
C GLY A 98 -3.49 18.38 -10.17
N CYS A 99 -4.28 17.51 -10.81
CA CYS A 99 -5.68 17.22 -10.45
C CYS A 99 -5.84 15.87 -9.72
N VAL A 100 -4.74 15.15 -9.51
CA VAL A 100 -4.71 13.83 -8.88
C VAL A 100 -3.96 13.86 -7.55
N GLU A 101 -4.53 13.23 -6.53
CA GLU A 101 -3.86 12.97 -5.24
C GLU A 101 -3.54 11.48 -5.09
N PHE A 102 -2.34 11.14 -4.61
CA PHE A 102 -1.97 9.77 -4.25
C PHE A 102 -1.92 9.61 -2.73
N LEU A 103 -2.63 8.60 -2.23
CA LEU A 103 -2.76 8.32 -0.81
C LEU A 103 -1.72 7.29 -0.35
N ALA A 104 -1.50 7.25 0.96
CA ALA A 104 -0.73 6.19 1.58
C ALA A 104 -1.63 4.99 1.89
N GLU A 105 -1.04 3.80 1.84
CA GLU A 105 -1.62 2.56 2.36
C GLU A 105 -0.48 1.59 2.79
N PRO A 106 -0.76 0.52 3.55
CA PRO A 106 0.23 -0.51 3.82
C PRO A 106 0.81 -1.09 2.54
N TYR A 107 2.13 -1.24 2.48
CA TYR A 107 2.83 -1.74 1.29
C TYR A 107 2.30 -3.09 0.82
N SER A 108 2.09 -4.05 1.74
CA SER A 108 1.54 -5.37 1.43
C SER A 108 0.03 -5.38 1.14
N HIS A 109 -0.66 -4.27 1.40
CA HIS A 109 -2.11 -4.25 1.59
C HIS A 109 -2.58 -5.31 2.62
N GLY A 110 -1.79 -5.48 3.68
CA GLY A 110 -1.99 -6.44 4.75
C GLY A 110 -2.70 -5.90 5.98
N LEU A 111 -2.66 -6.67 7.07
CA LEU A 111 -3.46 -6.46 8.28
C LEU A 111 -2.60 -6.09 9.51
N ALA A 112 -1.38 -5.60 9.30
CA ALA A 112 -0.44 -5.30 10.38
C ALA A 112 -1.00 -4.29 11.40
N SER A 113 -1.83 -3.34 10.94
CA SER A 113 -2.53 -2.36 11.80
C SER A 113 -3.37 -2.99 12.92
N LEU A 114 -3.75 -4.25 12.79
CA LEU A 114 -4.55 -4.97 13.77
C LEU A 114 -3.72 -5.63 14.89
N THR A 115 -2.41 -5.79 14.71
CA THR A 115 -1.62 -6.63 15.63
C THR A 115 -0.15 -6.24 15.83
N ASN A 116 0.44 -5.45 14.93
CA ASN A 116 1.85 -5.08 15.01
C ASN A 116 2.06 -3.65 14.48
N GLU A 117 2.05 -2.69 15.40
CA GLU A 117 2.11 -1.25 15.09
C GLU A 117 3.41 -0.85 14.39
N GLU A 118 4.53 -1.47 14.75
CA GLU A 118 5.84 -1.16 14.17
C GLU A 118 5.93 -1.63 12.72
N SER A 119 5.45 -2.84 12.43
CA SER A 119 5.35 -3.37 11.06
C SER A 119 4.43 -2.51 10.23
N PHE A 120 3.25 -2.14 10.75
CA PHE A 120 2.33 -1.23 10.07
C PHE A 120 2.98 0.12 9.74
N ALA A 121 3.66 0.74 10.71
CA ALA A 121 4.38 1.99 10.51
C ALA A 121 5.49 1.87 9.47
N ALA A 122 6.25 0.78 9.48
CA ALA A 122 7.33 0.52 8.51
C ALA A 122 6.77 0.35 7.09
N GLU A 123 5.71 -0.43 6.93
CA GLU A 123 5.06 -0.66 5.64
C GLU A 123 4.48 0.62 5.04
N VAL A 124 3.77 1.41 5.85
CA VAL A 124 3.18 2.68 5.39
C VAL A 124 4.29 3.64 4.95
N LYS A 125 5.39 3.76 5.70
CA LYS A 125 6.52 4.62 5.33
C LYS A 125 7.16 4.18 4.02
N ARG A 126 7.40 2.87 3.84
CA ARG A 126 7.96 2.34 2.60
C ARG A 126 7.06 2.60 1.40
N GLN A 127 5.74 2.45 1.56
CA GLN A 127 4.79 2.76 0.49
C GLN A 127 4.79 4.25 0.15
N MET A 128 4.86 5.14 1.15
CA MET A 128 4.98 6.59 0.92
C MET A 128 6.24 6.95 0.14
N GLU A 129 7.36 6.28 0.42
CA GLU A 129 8.61 6.47 -0.33
C GLU A 129 8.44 6.07 -1.79
N LYS A 130 7.81 4.92 -2.06
CA LYS A 130 7.52 4.44 -3.41
C LYS A 130 6.58 5.37 -4.17
N VAL A 131 5.52 5.89 -3.53
CA VAL A 131 4.63 6.90 -4.12
C VAL A 131 5.38 8.18 -4.46
N LYS A 132 6.27 8.62 -3.58
CA LYS A 132 7.10 9.81 -3.82
C LYS A 132 8.07 9.61 -4.97
N GLU A 133 8.67 8.42 -5.10
CA GLU A 133 9.55 8.06 -6.20
C GLU A 133 8.81 8.12 -7.55
N TYR A 134 7.63 7.48 -7.64
CA TYR A 134 6.88 7.39 -8.90
C TYR A 134 6.18 8.68 -9.29
N PHE A 135 5.58 9.37 -8.34
CA PHE A 135 4.63 10.45 -8.62
C PHE A 135 5.09 11.82 -8.10
N GLY A 136 6.21 11.89 -7.37
CA GLY A 136 6.71 13.12 -6.74
C GLY A 136 5.84 13.62 -5.58
N HIS A 137 4.83 12.85 -5.17
CA HIS A 137 3.86 13.23 -4.15
C HIS A 137 4.25 12.64 -2.80
N THR A 138 4.16 13.44 -1.73
CA THR A 138 4.25 12.93 -0.36
C THR A 138 2.83 12.80 0.18
N PRO A 139 2.30 11.57 0.37
CA PRO A 139 0.94 11.38 0.84
C PRO A 139 0.67 12.10 2.17
N GLN A 140 -0.50 12.72 2.29
CA GLN A 140 -0.94 13.40 3.52
C GLN A 140 -2.15 12.74 4.16
N ILE A 141 -2.75 11.80 3.45
CA ILE A 141 -3.93 11.05 3.84
C ILE A 141 -3.59 9.57 3.75
N LEU A 142 -3.98 8.83 4.77
CA LEU A 142 -3.84 7.38 4.83
C LEU A 142 -5.19 6.73 4.50
N ARG A 143 -5.16 5.69 3.68
CA ARG A 143 -6.19 4.66 3.78
C ARG A 143 -5.54 3.39 4.29
N ASN A 144 -6.18 2.76 5.25
CA ASN A 144 -5.75 1.43 5.68
C ASN A 144 -6.32 0.38 4.71
N SER A 145 -5.70 -0.80 4.67
CA SER A 145 -6.23 -1.94 3.92
C SER A 145 -7.68 -2.20 4.31
N GLY A 146 -8.55 -2.39 3.33
CA GLY A 146 -9.99 -2.57 3.60
C GLY A 146 -10.73 -1.39 4.25
N LEU A 147 -10.19 -0.17 4.25
CA LEU A 147 -10.71 1.00 4.96
C LEU A 147 -10.84 0.74 6.46
N ILE A 148 -10.00 -0.18 6.98
CA ILE A 148 -10.03 -0.59 8.37
C ILE A 148 -9.71 0.59 9.28
N TYR A 149 -10.60 0.84 10.23
CA TYR A 149 -10.43 1.88 11.24
C TYR A 149 -10.91 1.39 12.61
N SER A 150 -10.15 1.77 13.62
CA SER A 150 -10.54 1.86 15.03
C SER A 150 -9.88 3.13 15.58
N ASP A 151 -10.27 3.58 16.76
CA ASP A 151 -9.65 4.76 17.35
C ASP A 151 -8.15 4.58 17.61
N ASP A 152 -7.70 3.36 17.93
CA ASP A 152 -6.28 3.03 18.09
C ASP A 152 -5.51 3.19 16.77
N ILE A 153 -6.08 2.70 15.66
CA ILE A 153 -5.49 2.88 14.32
C ILE A 153 -5.47 4.37 13.94
N GLY A 154 -6.51 5.12 14.31
CA GLY A 154 -6.54 6.58 14.17
C GLY A 154 -5.41 7.27 14.94
N LEU A 155 -5.12 6.83 16.16
CA LEU A 155 -3.99 7.35 16.93
C LEU A 155 -2.66 7.04 16.24
N GLN A 156 -2.45 5.81 15.78
CA GLN A 156 -1.24 5.42 15.04
C GLN A 156 -1.05 6.27 13.77
N ALA A 157 -2.11 6.46 12.98
CA ALA A 157 -2.07 7.31 11.79
C ALA A 157 -1.74 8.77 12.11
N SER A 158 -2.27 9.32 13.20
CA SER A 158 -1.93 10.67 13.65
C SER A 158 -0.46 10.79 14.06
N GLN A 159 0.09 9.79 14.75
CA GLN A 159 1.50 9.75 15.15
C GLN A 159 2.44 9.64 13.94
N LEU A 160 2.01 9.00 12.85
CA LEU A 160 2.71 8.99 11.57
C LEU A 160 2.64 10.33 10.81
N GLY A 161 1.87 11.30 11.31
CA GLY A 161 1.80 12.66 10.76
C GLY A 161 0.73 12.87 9.69
N PHE A 162 -0.19 11.93 9.51
CA PHE A 162 -1.30 12.09 8.56
C PHE A 162 -2.29 13.16 9.02
N LYS A 163 -2.86 13.87 8.04
CA LYS A 163 -3.90 14.90 8.28
C LYS A 163 -5.30 14.32 8.37
N GLY A 164 -5.49 13.15 7.74
CA GLY A 164 -6.75 12.44 7.80
C GLY A 164 -6.64 11.02 7.29
N MET A 165 -7.73 10.29 7.48
CA MET A 165 -7.92 8.94 6.99
C MET A 165 -9.21 8.81 6.19
N LEU A 166 -9.17 7.97 5.15
CA LEU A 166 -10.39 7.44 4.55
C LEU A 166 -10.86 6.23 5.35
N THR A 167 -12.16 6.16 5.66
CA THR A 167 -12.76 4.98 6.28
C THR A 167 -14.23 4.80 5.86
N GLU A 168 -14.89 3.73 6.31
CA GLU A 168 -16.24 3.37 5.89
C GLU A 168 -17.32 4.14 6.67
N GLY A 169 -18.39 4.53 5.98
CA GLY A 169 -19.62 5.07 6.57
C GLY A 169 -20.50 3.96 7.14
N ALA A 170 -19.96 3.14 8.05
CA ALA A 170 -20.64 1.97 8.56
C ALA A 170 -21.85 2.35 9.43
N LYS A 171 -23.04 1.80 9.11
CA LYS A 171 -24.29 2.14 9.81
C LYS A 171 -24.24 1.85 11.31
N HIS A 172 -23.59 0.76 11.71
CA HIS A 172 -23.49 0.36 13.11
C HIS A 172 -22.62 1.33 13.95
N VAL A 173 -21.71 2.07 13.31
CA VAL A 173 -20.87 3.11 13.94
C VAL A 173 -21.55 4.48 13.89
N LEU A 174 -22.14 4.83 12.73
CA LEU A 174 -22.77 6.13 12.54
C LEU A 174 -24.07 6.28 13.34
N GLY A 175 -24.85 5.20 13.49
CA GLY A 175 -26.18 5.27 14.07
C GLY A 175 -27.08 6.22 13.27
N TRP A 176 -27.39 7.38 13.86
CA TRP A 176 -28.17 8.45 13.24
C TRP A 176 -27.32 9.53 12.54
N LYS A 177 -25.99 9.47 12.69
CA LYS A 177 -25.03 10.38 12.04
C LYS A 177 -24.98 10.09 10.54
N SER A 178 -24.57 11.09 9.75
CA SER A 178 -24.45 10.98 8.29
C SER A 178 -22.99 10.82 7.86
N PRO A 179 -22.67 9.98 6.86
CA PRO A 179 -21.32 9.90 6.31
C PRO A 179 -20.89 11.17 5.58
N HIS A 180 -21.81 12.13 5.38
CA HIS A 180 -21.57 13.35 4.61
C HIS A 180 -20.96 14.51 5.39
N TYR A 181 -20.56 14.26 6.63
CA TYR A 181 -19.79 15.17 7.45
C TYR A 181 -18.35 14.70 7.60
N ILE A 182 -17.46 15.64 7.86
CA ILE A 182 -16.08 15.32 8.26
C ILE A 182 -16.07 15.06 9.76
N TYR A 183 -15.53 13.93 10.18
CA TYR A 183 -15.33 13.62 11.60
C TYR A 183 -13.86 13.78 11.98
N HIS A 184 -13.55 13.63 13.26
CA HIS A 184 -12.18 13.46 13.73
C HIS A 184 -12.07 12.22 14.61
N SER A 185 -10.86 11.66 14.70
CA SER A 185 -10.58 10.55 15.61
C SER A 185 -10.81 10.95 17.05
N ALA A 186 -11.45 10.08 17.83
CA ALA A 186 -11.71 10.33 19.25
C ALA A 186 -10.41 10.43 20.06
N LEU A 187 -9.40 9.61 19.73
CA LEU A 187 -8.09 9.60 20.40
C LEU A 187 -7.09 10.60 19.81
N ALA A 188 -7.30 11.05 18.57
CA ALA A 188 -6.45 12.04 17.90
C ALA A 188 -7.27 13.13 17.18
N PRO A 189 -7.74 14.18 17.90
CA PRO A 189 -8.62 15.21 17.32
C PRO A 189 -8.06 16.02 16.15
N SER A 190 -6.74 15.99 15.94
CA SER A 190 -6.07 16.59 14.77
C SER A 190 -6.25 15.78 13.48
N LEU A 191 -6.52 14.48 13.58
CA LEU A 191 -6.74 13.59 12.45
C LEU A 191 -8.21 13.61 12.02
N LYS A 192 -8.46 14.00 10.77
CA LYS A 192 -9.81 14.01 10.19
C LYS A 192 -10.19 12.66 9.60
N LEU A 193 -11.47 12.32 9.67
CA LEU A 193 -12.03 11.09 9.11
C LEU A 193 -13.01 11.45 7.99
N LEU A 194 -12.74 10.92 6.80
CA LEU A 194 -13.54 11.07 5.60
C LEU A 194 -14.24 9.74 5.34
N LEU A 195 -15.57 9.75 5.43
CA LEU A 195 -16.35 8.52 5.38
C LEU A 195 -16.86 8.24 3.98
N ARG A 196 -16.76 7.00 3.55
CA ARG A 196 -17.40 6.50 2.34
C ARG A 196 -18.92 6.58 2.50
N ASP A 197 -19.61 7.10 1.50
CA ASP A 197 -21.03 6.83 1.33
C ASP A 197 -21.17 5.45 0.67
N VAL A 198 -21.61 4.48 1.47
CA VAL A 198 -21.87 3.11 1.06
C VAL A 198 -22.80 3.03 -0.16
N ASN A 199 -23.91 3.75 -0.14
CA ASN A 199 -24.93 3.63 -1.17
C ASN A 199 -24.44 4.25 -2.47
N LEU A 200 -23.94 5.50 -2.43
CA LEU A 200 -23.42 6.16 -3.63
C LEU A 200 -22.27 5.37 -4.25
N SER A 201 -21.38 4.83 -3.42
CA SER A 201 -20.26 4.04 -3.91
C SER A 201 -20.68 2.67 -4.46
N ASP A 202 -21.61 1.96 -3.82
CA ASP A 202 -22.10 0.64 -4.25
C ASP A 202 -23.05 0.74 -5.46
N ASP A 203 -23.78 1.86 -5.62
CA ASP A 203 -24.59 2.16 -6.79
C ASP A 203 -23.74 2.12 -8.08
N ILE A 204 -22.49 2.60 -8.00
CA ILE A 204 -21.52 2.52 -9.11
C ILE A 204 -20.81 1.17 -9.12
N SER A 205 -20.18 0.78 -8.01
CA SER A 205 -19.23 -0.33 -8.02
C SER A 205 -19.87 -1.71 -8.06
N LEU A 206 -21.09 -1.86 -7.54
CA LEU A 206 -21.79 -3.15 -7.43
C LEU A 206 -23.07 -3.19 -8.29
N ARG A 207 -23.89 -2.13 -8.26
CA ARG A 207 -25.26 -2.18 -8.81
C ARG A 207 -25.43 -1.58 -10.20
N PHE A 208 -24.41 -0.92 -10.74
CA PHE A 208 -24.55 -0.10 -11.95
C PHE A 208 -25.17 -0.84 -13.14
N ASN A 209 -24.76 -2.09 -13.38
CA ASN A 209 -25.28 -2.93 -14.46
C ASN A 209 -26.30 -3.98 -13.97
N ASN A 210 -26.91 -3.80 -12.79
CA ASN A 210 -27.90 -4.73 -12.24
C ASN A 210 -29.33 -4.33 -12.65
N SER A 211 -29.91 -5.00 -13.64
CA SER A 211 -31.28 -4.72 -14.11
C SER A 211 -32.39 -5.00 -13.10
N ASP A 212 -32.10 -5.79 -12.05
CA ASP A 212 -33.05 -6.12 -10.99
C ASP A 212 -33.04 -5.07 -9.85
N TRP A 213 -32.07 -4.16 -9.85
CA TRP A 213 -32.00 -3.06 -8.88
C TRP A 213 -32.94 -1.92 -9.28
N GLU A 214 -33.75 -1.44 -8.34
CA GLU A 214 -34.72 -0.35 -8.57
C GLU A 214 -34.09 0.94 -9.13
N GLY A 215 -32.80 1.17 -8.85
CA GLY A 215 -32.06 2.33 -9.37
C GLY A 215 -31.53 2.18 -10.80
N TYR A 216 -31.76 1.04 -11.47
CA TYR A 216 -31.31 0.79 -12.84
C TYR A 216 -32.33 1.31 -13.88
N PRO A 217 -31.88 1.93 -14.99
CA PRO A 217 -30.50 2.32 -15.27
C PRO A 217 -30.06 3.56 -14.47
N LEU A 218 -28.80 3.58 -14.04
CA LEU A 218 -28.23 4.70 -13.28
C LEU A 218 -27.74 5.80 -14.23
N PHE A 219 -28.46 6.92 -14.26
CA PHE A 219 -28.05 8.10 -15.04
C PHE A 219 -27.29 9.12 -14.18
N ALA A 220 -26.30 9.80 -14.79
CA ALA A 220 -25.42 10.75 -14.10
C ALA A 220 -26.17 11.97 -13.53
N ASP A 221 -27.19 12.46 -14.22
CA ASP A 221 -28.03 13.56 -13.76
C ASP A 221 -28.85 13.18 -12.52
N ASN A 222 -29.49 12.02 -12.53
CA ASN A 222 -30.22 11.48 -11.38
C ASN A 222 -29.28 11.19 -10.21
N TYR A 223 -28.10 10.64 -10.48
CA TYR A 223 -27.09 10.35 -9.46
C TYR A 223 -26.60 11.63 -8.76
N ILE A 224 -26.26 12.67 -9.53
CA ILE A 224 -25.88 13.97 -8.98
C ILE A 224 -27.07 14.68 -8.30
N GLN A 225 -28.28 14.51 -8.82
CA GLN A 225 -29.49 15.09 -8.22
C GLN A 225 -29.71 14.56 -6.80
N LYS A 226 -29.48 13.26 -6.55
CA LYS A 226 -29.52 12.69 -5.19
C LYS A 226 -28.60 13.45 -4.22
N ILE A 227 -27.37 13.78 -4.65
CA ILE A 227 -26.41 14.56 -3.85
C ILE A 227 -26.91 16.01 -3.68
N ALA A 228 -27.47 16.60 -4.73
CA ALA A 228 -28.00 17.96 -4.70
C ALA A 228 -29.18 18.11 -3.71
N ASP A 229 -30.03 17.09 -3.59
CA ASP A 229 -31.23 17.09 -2.74
C ASP A 229 -30.96 16.85 -1.25
N CYS A 230 -29.77 16.37 -0.88
CA CYS A 230 -29.36 16.26 0.53
C CYS A 230 -29.37 17.63 1.25
N PRO A 231 -29.40 17.68 2.59
CA PRO A 231 -29.31 18.94 3.34
C PRO A 231 -28.10 19.80 2.99
N GLU A 232 -28.18 21.13 3.16
CA GLU A 232 -27.07 22.05 2.84
C GLU A 232 -25.87 21.90 3.79
N GLU A 233 -26.13 21.41 5.00
CA GLU A 233 -25.14 21.10 6.04
C GLU A 233 -24.28 19.89 5.66
N GLU A 234 -24.82 18.97 4.85
CA GLU A 234 -24.12 17.81 4.31
C GLU A 234 -23.28 18.23 3.10
N GLN A 235 -22.03 18.56 3.37
CA GLN A 235 -21.14 19.21 2.40
C GLN A 235 -20.13 18.27 1.73
N PHE A 236 -19.97 17.05 2.22
CA PHE A 236 -18.97 16.09 1.72
C PHE A 236 -19.64 14.80 1.26
N TYR A 237 -19.20 14.24 0.13
CA TYR A 237 -19.72 12.97 -0.39
C TYR A 237 -18.54 12.10 -0.84
N GLY A 238 -18.16 11.11 -0.03
CA GLY A 238 -17.07 10.18 -0.31
C GLY A 238 -17.52 9.04 -1.21
N ILE A 239 -17.10 9.05 -2.48
CA ILE A 239 -17.41 7.99 -3.45
C ILE A 239 -16.14 7.15 -3.64
N PHE A 240 -16.04 6.04 -2.92
CA PHE A 240 -14.81 5.26 -2.77
C PHE A 240 -15.02 3.84 -3.32
N MET A 241 -14.17 3.40 -4.24
CA MET A 241 -14.28 2.06 -4.82
C MET A 241 -12.92 1.54 -5.33
N ASN A 242 -12.87 0.27 -5.73
CA ASN A 242 -11.72 -0.24 -6.48
C ASN A 242 -11.75 0.24 -7.92
N LEU A 243 -10.60 0.54 -8.52
CA LEU A 243 -10.53 0.94 -9.94
C LEU A 243 -11.05 -0.17 -10.86
N TYR A 244 -10.83 -1.44 -10.50
CA TYR A 244 -11.32 -2.59 -11.29
C TYR A 244 -12.85 -2.63 -11.37
N ALA A 245 -13.57 -1.88 -10.54
CA ALA A 245 -15.02 -1.73 -10.68
C ALA A 245 -15.41 -1.19 -12.06
N LEU A 246 -14.56 -0.36 -12.66
CA LEU A 246 -14.74 0.21 -13.99
C LEU A 246 -14.13 -0.71 -15.05
N GLY A 247 -14.90 -1.66 -15.57
CA GLY A 247 -14.50 -2.55 -16.66
C GLY A 247 -14.45 -4.04 -16.31
N ILE A 248 -14.09 -4.40 -15.07
CA ILE A 248 -14.20 -5.79 -14.58
C ILE A 248 -15.53 -6.02 -13.88
N SER A 249 -15.80 -5.36 -12.74
CA SER A 249 -17.07 -5.56 -12.03
C SER A 249 -18.26 -5.02 -12.82
N GLN A 250 -18.10 -3.84 -13.42
CA GLN A 250 -19.06 -3.24 -14.35
C GLN A 250 -18.45 -3.25 -15.75
N PRO A 251 -18.84 -4.17 -16.64
CA PRO A 251 -18.24 -4.32 -17.97
C PRO A 251 -18.30 -3.01 -18.78
N LEU A 252 -17.30 -2.75 -19.63
CA LEU A 252 -17.28 -1.55 -20.48
C LEU A 252 -18.53 -1.40 -21.35
N SER A 253 -19.13 -2.52 -21.78
CA SER A 253 -20.39 -2.57 -22.53
C SER A 253 -21.61 -2.04 -21.77
N SER A 254 -21.52 -1.87 -20.45
CA SER A 254 -22.57 -1.23 -19.63
C SER A 254 -22.62 0.30 -19.78
N ASN A 255 -21.68 0.90 -20.52
CA ASN A 255 -21.48 2.35 -20.64
C ASN A 255 -21.07 3.04 -19.32
N ILE A 256 -20.47 2.30 -18.38
CA ILE A 256 -19.97 2.84 -17.11
C ILE A 256 -19.01 4.02 -17.29
N LEU A 257 -18.17 4.00 -18.32
CA LEU A 257 -17.23 5.10 -18.58
C LEU A 257 -17.95 6.37 -19.05
N GLU A 258 -19.00 6.24 -19.86
CA GLU A 258 -19.79 7.38 -20.33
C GLU A 258 -20.61 8.00 -19.18
N PHE A 259 -21.13 7.16 -18.29
CA PHE A 259 -21.71 7.63 -17.03
C PHE A 259 -20.69 8.43 -16.21
N LEU A 260 -19.47 7.91 -16.03
CA LEU A 260 -18.43 8.59 -15.25
C LEU A 260 -18.06 9.95 -15.86
N LYS A 261 -17.86 10.00 -17.19
CA LYS A 261 -17.52 11.23 -17.93
C LYS A 261 -18.60 12.31 -17.82
N ALA A 262 -19.87 11.93 -17.65
CA ALA A 262 -20.96 12.88 -17.48
C ALA A 262 -21.03 13.52 -16.07
N LEU A 263 -20.45 12.90 -15.04
CA LEU A 263 -20.56 13.37 -13.65
C LEU A 263 -20.07 14.82 -13.44
N PRO A 264 -18.92 15.27 -13.98
CA PRO A 264 -18.44 16.63 -13.75
C PRO A 264 -19.39 17.71 -14.27
N ALA A 265 -19.94 17.51 -15.48
CA ALA A 265 -20.89 18.45 -16.08
C ALA A 265 -22.20 18.51 -15.28
N CYS A 266 -22.73 17.36 -14.88
CA CYS A 266 -23.93 17.27 -14.04
C CYS A 266 -23.70 17.93 -12.67
N ALA A 267 -22.56 17.66 -12.02
CA ALA A 267 -22.19 18.25 -10.72
C ALA A 267 -22.09 19.77 -10.81
N LYS A 268 -21.41 20.29 -11.85
CA LYS A 268 -21.25 21.72 -12.10
C LYS A 268 -22.60 22.42 -12.25
N ALA A 269 -23.55 21.82 -12.96
CA ALA A 269 -24.90 22.36 -13.14
C ALA A 269 -25.69 22.50 -11.81
N LYS A 270 -25.27 21.76 -10.77
CA LYS A 270 -25.86 21.82 -9.41
C LYS A 270 -24.98 22.55 -8.40
N GLY A 271 -23.88 23.17 -8.83
CA GLY A 271 -22.94 23.84 -7.93
C GLY A 271 -22.19 22.88 -6.99
N ILE A 272 -22.07 21.61 -7.39
CA ILE A 272 -21.28 20.59 -6.70
C ILE A 272 -19.88 20.54 -7.32
N THR A 273 -18.86 20.47 -6.47
CA THR A 273 -17.45 20.46 -6.90
C THR A 273 -16.81 19.10 -6.67
N PHE A 274 -15.60 18.88 -7.21
CA PHE A 274 -14.76 17.75 -6.84
C PHE A 274 -13.57 18.23 -6.02
N SER A 275 -13.20 17.49 -4.99
CA SER A 275 -12.07 17.81 -4.11
C SER A 275 -11.28 16.58 -3.75
N THR A 276 -9.97 16.74 -3.66
CA THR A 276 -9.11 15.67 -3.17
C THR A 276 -9.27 15.51 -1.65
N PRO A 277 -8.98 14.33 -1.08
CA PRO A 277 -9.02 14.10 0.36
C PRO A 277 -8.25 15.14 1.19
N THR A 278 -7.05 15.53 0.75
CA THR A 278 -6.26 16.57 1.43
C THR A 278 -6.97 17.93 1.41
N GLU A 279 -7.54 18.33 0.28
CA GLU A 279 -8.25 19.61 0.19
C GLU A 279 -9.47 19.65 1.12
N VAL A 280 -10.22 18.55 1.20
CA VAL A 280 -11.33 18.39 2.13
C VAL A 280 -10.83 18.52 3.58
N CYS A 281 -9.75 17.81 3.93
CA CYS A 281 -9.14 17.88 5.25
C CYS A 281 -8.63 19.29 5.60
N LEU A 282 -8.21 20.10 4.63
CA LEU A 282 -7.72 21.46 4.92
C LEU A 282 -8.85 22.49 5.01
N LYS A 283 -9.92 22.33 4.22
CA LYS A 283 -10.98 23.35 4.08
C LYS A 283 -12.15 23.15 5.04
N MET A 284 -12.51 21.90 5.33
CA MET A 284 -13.75 21.58 6.05
C MET A 284 -13.50 21.38 7.54
N LYS A 285 -14.42 21.86 8.38
CA LYS A 285 -14.37 21.65 9.83
C LYS A 285 -14.94 20.28 10.17
N SER A 286 -14.43 19.69 11.24
CA SER A 286 -15.03 18.47 11.76
C SER A 286 -16.37 18.79 12.44
N ALA A 287 -17.37 17.93 12.24
CA ALA A 287 -18.66 17.96 12.91
C ALA A 287 -18.62 17.38 14.33
N GLY A 288 -17.55 16.65 14.69
CA GLY A 288 -17.39 16.03 16.00
C GLY A 288 -16.51 14.79 15.95
N ALA A 289 -16.26 14.22 17.13
CA ALA A 289 -15.56 12.95 17.24
C ALA A 289 -16.43 11.80 16.70
N LEU A 290 -15.79 10.88 15.99
CA LEU A 290 -16.35 9.56 15.71
C LEU A 290 -15.69 8.58 16.67
N ASP A 291 -16.50 7.92 17.48
CA ASP A 291 -16.07 6.93 18.47
C ASP A 291 -16.22 5.55 17.86
N VAL A 292 -15.09 4.84 17.71
CA VAL A 292 -14.98 3.55 17.02
C VAL A 292 -14.07 2.64 17.85
N PRO A 293 -14.58 2.07 18.95
CA PRO A 293 -13.79 1.20 19.82
C PRO A 293 -13.46 -0.14 19.15
N ASP A 294 -14.36 -0.63 18.29
CA ASP A 294 -14.21 -1.89 17.56
C ASP A 294 -13.90 -1.63 16.08
N THR A 295 -13.06 -2.46 15.48
CA THR A 295 -12.62 -2.28 14.09
C THR A 295 -13.78 -2.38 13.09
N LEU A 296 -13.91 -1.39 12.23
CA LEU A 296 -14.81 -1.42 11.07
C LEU A 296 -14.02 -1.64 9.77
N SER A 297 -14.70 -1.99 8.68
CA SER A 297 -14.14 -2.11 7.33
C SER A 297 -15.20 -1.85 6.28
N TRP A 298 -14.81 -1.56 5.03
CA TRP A 298 -15.74 -1.42 3.90
C TRP A 298 -16.19 -2.75 3.26
N MET A 299 -15.64 -3.89 3.70
CA MET A 299 -15.94 -5.20 3.10
C MET A 299 -17.16 -5.84 3.75
N ASP A 300 -17.89 -6.62 2.94
CA ASP A 300 -19.08 -7.41 3.29
C ASP A 300 -20.18 -6.61 4.03
N GLU A 301 -21.37 -7.17 4.19
CA GLU A 301 -22.53 -6.43 4.72
C GLU A 301 -22.35 -5.96 6.16
N GLU A 302 -21.60 -6.72 6.96
CA GLU A 302 -21.37 -6.45 8.38
C GLU A 302 -20.45 -5.23 8.60
N ARG A 303 -19.63 -4.86 7.60
CA ARG A 303 -18.70 -3.72 7.64
C ARG A 303 -17.71 -3.80 8.79
N ASP A 304 -17.19 -5.00 9.04
CA ASP A 304 -16.20 -5.32 10.06
C ASP A 304 -15.02 -6.11 9.44
N VAL A 305 -14.07 -6.56 10.27
CA VAL A 305 -12.91 -7.35 9.82
C VAL A 305 -13.20 -8.83 9.59
N SER A 306 -14.46 -9.28 9.73
CA SER A 306 -14.81 -10.70 9.62
C SER A 306 -14.62 -11.28 8.21
N THR A 307 -14.50 -10.43 7.18
CA THR A 307 -14.06 -10.85 5.85
C THR A 307 -12.71 -11.56 5.87
N TRP A 308 -11.80 -11.16 6.77
CA TRP A 308 -10.45 -11.72 6.89
C TRP A 308 -10.22 -12.51 8.17
N LEU A 309 -10.98 -12.26 9.24
CA LEU A 309 -10.80 -12.87 10.57
C LEU A 309 -12.06 -13.57 11.10
N GLY A 310 -13.07 -13.79 10.25
CA GLY A 310 -14.38 -14.28 10.65
C GLY A 310 -14.42 -15.73 11.12
N ASN A 311 -13.47 -16.57 10.69
CA ASN A 311 -13.46 -18.00 11.03
C ASN A 311 -12.12 -18.47 11.67
N PRO A 312 -12.09 -19.67 12.29
CA PRO A 312 -10.88 -20.17 12.95
C PRO A 312 -9.67 -20.36 12.02
N MET A 313 -9.86 -20.77 10.76
CA MET A 313 -8.76 -20.95 9.80
C MET A 313 -8.07 -19.63 9.50
N GLN A 314 -8.89 -18.61 9.25
CA GLN A 314 -8.45 -17.24 9.02
C GLN A 314 -7.63 -16.69 10.20
N ARG A 315 -8.15 -16.83 11.43
CA ARG A 315 -7.45 -16.37 12.64
C ARG A 315 -6.16 -17.14 12.90
N GLU A 316 -6.15 -18.45 12.67
CA GLU A 316 -4.93 -19.27 12.79
C GLU A 316 -3.86 -18.81 11.81
N ALA A 317 -4.21 -18.65 10.53
CA ALA A 317 -3.30 -18.17 9.51
C ALA A 317 -2.77 -16.77 9.82
N PHE A 318 -3.63 -15.86 10.26
CA PHE A 318 -3.26 -14.50 10.67
C PHE A 318 -2.29 -14.51 11.85
N ASN A 319 -2.64 -15.20 12.94
CA ASN A 319 -1.81 -15.30 14.12
C ASN A 319 -0.45 -15.95 13.80
N LYS A 320 -0.45 -16.99 12.95
CA LYS A 320 0.77 -17.69 12.55
C LYS A 320 1.70 -16.77 11.74
N LEU A 321 1.18 -16.03 10.77
CA LEU A 321 1.96 -15.06 10.01
C LEU A 321 2.55 -14.00 10.94
N TYR A 322 1.70 -13.31 11.71
CA TYR A 322 2.15 -12.19 12.53
C TYR A 322 2.98 -12.60 13.77
N SER A 323 3.01 -13.89 14.13
CA SER A 323 3.90 -14.40 15.19
C SER A 323 5.39 -14.20 14.91
N VAL A 324 5.77 -14.01 13.64
CA VAL A 324 7.16 -13.75 13.23
C VAL A 324 7.41 -12.32 12.77
N ALA A 325 6.42 -11.41 12.89
CA ALA A 325 6.50 -10.04 12.38
C ALA A 325 7.73 -9.28 12.90
N ASP A 326 7.94 -9.29 14.21
CA ASP A 326 9.09 -8.61 14.82
C ASP A 326 10.40 -9.25 14.38
N ARG A 327 10.47 -10.58 14.31
CA ARG A 327 11.68 -11.30 13.88
C ARG A 327 12.03 -10.97 12.43
N VAL A 328 11.04 -10.88 11.54
CA VAL A 328 11.23 -10.43 10.15
C VAL A 328 11.74 -8.99 10.12
N ARG A 329 11.09 -8.07 10.85
CA ARG A 329 11.48 -6.65 10.93
C ARG A 329 12.92 -6.48 11.43
N ILE A 330 13.28 -7.20 12.50
CA ILE A 330 14.59 -7.13 13.13
C ILE A 330 15.66 -7.73 12.23
N ALA A 331 15.42 -8.91 11.66
CA ALA A 331 16.35 -9.59 10.77
C ALA A 331 16.61 -8.82 9.47
N ASN A 332 15.55 -8.19 8.93
CA ASN A 332 15.59 -7.34 7.75
C ASN A 332 16.32 -7.97 6.53
N ASP A 333 16.12 -9.28 6.32
CA ASP A 333 16.67 -9.97 5.14
C ASP A 333 15.82 -9.64 3.89
N PRO A 334 16.42 -9.15 2.79
CA PRO A 334 15.66 -8.70 1.63
C PRO A 334 14.75 -9.76 0.99
N ARG A 335 15.17 -11.04 0.97
CA ARG A 335 14.37 -12.12 0.36
C ARG A 335 13.19 -12.48 1.26
N ILE A 336 13.43 -12.54 2.57
CA ILE A 336 12.38 -12.79 3.56
C ILE A 336 11.38 -11.64 3.59
N ASN A 337 11.83 -10.39 3.48
CA ASN A 337 10.96 -9.23 3.44
C ASN A 337 10.03 -9.24 2.21
N GLN A 338 10.54 -9.62 1.04
CA GLN A 338 9.69 -9.75 -0.15
C GLN A 338 8.59 -10.80 0.04
N ASP A 339 8.96 -11.98 0.56
CA ASP A 339 7.98 -13.03 0.83
C ASP A 339 6.99 -12.62 1.92
N TRP A 340 7.45 -11.95 2.96
CA TRP A 340 6.63 -11.36 4.01
C TRP A 340 5.56 -10.43 3.43
N ASP A 341 5.95 -9.51 2.54
CA ASP A 341 5.04 -8.56 1.93
C ASP A 341 3.94 -9.25 1.11
N TYR A 342 4.28 -10.28 0.35
CA TYR A 342 3.31 -10.99 -0.48
C TYR A 342 2.37 -11.87 0.34
N LEU A 343 2.87 -12.47 1.42
CA LEU A 343 2.08 -13.31 2.30
C LEU A 343 1.08 -12.50 3.14
N GLN A 344 1.40 -11.26 3.48
CA GLN A 344 0.53 -10.38 4.26
C GLN A 344 -0.73 -9.90 3.53
N ALA A 345 -0.75 -9.93 2.19
CA ALA A 345 -1.85 -9.38 1.41
C ALA A 345 -3.22 -9.92 1.86
N THR A 346 -4.17 -9.01 2.11
CA THR A 346 -5.52 -9.32 2.63
C THR A 346 -6.27 -10.39 1.82
N ASN A 347 -6.02 -10.48 0.51
CA ASN A 347 -6.60 -11.47 -0.37
C ASN A 347 -6.34 -12.91 0.10
N ASN A 348 -5.14 -13.20 0.63
CA ASN A 348 -4.79 -14.53 1.14
C ASN A 348 -5.77 -14.95 2.25
N PHE A 349 -6.08 -14.05 3.18
CA PHE A 349 -7.07 -14.28 4.23
C PHE A 349 -8.50 -14.37 3.68
N ARG A 350 -8.83 -13.55 2.69
CA ARG A 350 -10.16 -13.53 2.08
C ARG A 350 -10.49 -14.84 1.36
N PHE A 351 -9.52 -15.49 0.70
CA PHE A 351 -9.75 -16.78 0.05
C PHE A 351 -10.18 -17.89 1.03
N MET A 352 -9.80 -17.77 2.31
CA MET A 352 -10.14 -18.71 3.38
C MET A 352 -11.52 -18.44 4.01
N THR A 353 -12.29 -17.45 3.53
CA THR A 353 -13.60 -17.14 4.11
C THR A 353 -14.63 -18.23 3.82
N THR A 354 -15.42 -18.58 4.82
CA THR A 354 -16.58 -19.47 4.73
C THR A 354 -17.90 -18.70 4.67
N LYS A 355 -17.84 -17.36 4.75
CA LYS A 355 -19.04 -16.52 4.63
C LYS A 355 -19.61 -16.64 3.22
N SER A 356 -20.92 -16.75 3.14
CA SER A 356 -21.63 -16.62 1.87
C SER A 356 -21.67 -15.14 1.52
N SER A 357 -21.01 -14.74 0.44
CA SER A 357 -21.27 -13.45 -0.18
C SER A 357 -22.36 -13.65 -1.24
N GLY A 358 -23.36 -12.76 -1.29
CA GLY A 358 -24.40 -12.80 -2.32
C GLY A 358 -23.88 -12.67 -3.76
N VAL A 359 -22.60 -12.33 -3.93
CA VAL A 359 -21.93 -12.05 -5.23
C VAL A 359 -20.90 -13.14 -5.59
N GLY A 360 -20.76 -14.20 -4.79
CA GLY A 360 -19.69 -15.18 -4.95
C GLY A 360 -18.30 -14.58 -4.64
N ILE A 361 -17.28 -15.43 -4.55
CA ILE A 361 -15.89 -15.01 -4.34
C ILE A 361 -15.03 -15.83 -5.28
N ASP A 362 -14.35 -15.13 -6.18
CA ASP A 362 -13.27 -15.72 -6.96
C ASP A 362 -12.11 -16.08 -6.02
N ARG A 363 -11.72 -17.36 -6.04
CA ARG A 363 -10.60 -17.91 -5.25
C ARG A 363 -9.44 -18.36 -6.12
N GLY A 364 -9.44 -17.99 -7.40
CA GLY A 364 -8.41 -18.43 -8.35
C GLY A 364 -8.27 -19.94 -8.37
N ILE A 365 -7.07 -20.43 -8.04
CA ILE A 365 -6.71 -21.86 -8.08
C ILE A 365 -7.35 -22.71 -6.96
N TYR A 366 -8.01 -22.10 -5.98
CA TYR A 366 -8.54 -22.84 -4.84
C TYR A 366 -9.98 -23.28 -5.06
N THR A 367 -10.22 -24.57 -4.85
CA THR A 367 -11.56 -25.17 -5.01
C THR A 367 -12.50 -24.91 -3.84
N SER A 368 -11.95 -24.55 -2.67
CA SER A 368 -12.71 -24.29 -1.45
C SER A 368 -11.90 -23.40 -0.48
N PRO A 369 -12.53 -22.79 0.55
CA PRO A 369 -11.78 -22.08 1.59
C PRO A 369 -10.80 -22.98 2.36
N PHE A 370 -11.09 -24.27 2.50
CA PHE A 370 -10.19 -25.25 3.13
C PHE A 370 -8.96 -25.54 2.27
N ASP A 371 -9.13 -25.54 0.95
CA ASP A 371 -8.05 -25.71 -0.02
C ASP A 371 -7.10 -24.50 0.03
N ALA A 372 -7.65 -23.29 0.05
CA ALA A 372 -6.87 -22.06 0.24
C ALA A 372 -6.10 -22.06 1.57
N PHE A 373 -6.76 -22.43 2.67
CA PHE A 373 -6.12 -22.52 3.99
C PHE A 373 -4.98 -23.54 4.02
N THR A 374 -5.21 -24.73 3.47
CA THR A 374 -4.19 -25.79 3.45
C THR A 374 -2.96 -25.35 2.64
N ASN A 375 -3.17 -24.74 1.48
CA ASN A 375 -2.10 -24.21 0.65
C ASN A 375 -1.28 -23.13 1.38
N TYR A 376 -1.99 -22.15 1.94
CA TYR A 376 -1.39 -21.03 2.64
C TYR A 376 -0.62 -21.48 3.90
N MET A 377 -1.15 -22.41 4.68
CA MET A 377 -0.47 -22.91 5.87
C MET A 377 0.77 -23.73 5.56
N ASN A 378 0.83 -24.44 4.42
CA ASN A 378 2.07 -25.11 4.00
C ASN A 378 3.16 -24.07 3.68
N ILE A 379 2.79 -23.00 2.95
CA ILE A 379 3.70 -21.90 2.62
C ILE A 379 4.16 -21.19 3.89
N LEU A 380 3.23 -20.86 4.81
CA LEU A 380 3.58 -20.26 6.11
C LEU A 380 4.48 -21.18 6.93
N GLY A 381 4.28 -22.50 6.87
CA GLY A 381 5.15 -23.47 7.52
C GLY A 381 6.60 -23.33 7.05
N ASP A 382 6.82 -23.34 5.73
CA ASP A 382 8.15 -23.15 5.15
C ASP A 382 8.72 -21.76 5.46
N PHE A 383 7.93 -20.70 5.27
CA PHE A 383 8.33 -19.32 5.52
C PHE A 383 8.76 -19.10 6.98
N VAL A 384 7.96 -19.54 7.96
CA VAL A 384 8.30 -19.41 9.39
C VAL A 384 9.59 -20.16 9.72
N THR A 385 9.78 -21.37 9.17
CA THR A 385 11.04 -22.10 9.35
C THR A 385 12.23 -21.32 8.76
N ARG A 386 12.07 -20.69 7.59
CA ARG A 386 13.12 -19.86 6.99
C ARG A 386 13.45 -18.64 7.85
N VAL A 387 12.44 -17.94 8.39
CA VAL A 387 12.64 -16.80 9.30
C VAL A 387 13.38 -17.25 10.57
N ASN A 388 12.96 -18.37 11.14
CA ASN A 388 13.60 -18.91 12.34
C ASN A 388 15.03 -19.40 12.08
N ASN A 389 15.37 -19.80 10.86
CA ASN A 389 16.73 -20.22 10.51
C ASN A 389 17.71 -19.07 10.25
N LEU A 390 17.25 -17.81 10.18
CA LEU A 390 18.14 -16.65 9.99
C LEU A 390 19.08 -16.46 11.18
N TYR A 391 18.55 -16.69 12.39
CA TYR A 391 19.26 -16.57 13.66
C TYR A 391 18.82 -17.70 14.59
N PRO A 392 19.63 -18.12 15.58
CA PRO A 392 19.22 -19.15 16.53
C PRO A 392 17.88 -18.82 17.21
N GLU A 393 16.99 -19.83 17.35
CA GLU A 393 15.65 -19.66 17.95
C GLU A 393 15.70 -19.35 19.46
N ASP A 394 16.80 -19.69 20.14
CA ASP A 394 17.04 -19.41 21.55
C ASP A 394 17.37 -17.95 21.83
N ILE A 395 17.71 -17.17 20.80
CA ILE A 395 17.87 -15.72 20.88
C ILE A 395 16.49 -15.09 20.71
N ASP A 396 16.04 -14.39 21.75
CA ASP A 396 14.80 -13.63 21.71
C ASP A 396 14.94 -12.34 20.87
N ASN A 397 13.81 -11.67 20.60
CA ASN A 397 13.78 -10.51 19.72
C ASN A 397 14.55 -9.32 20.29
N ASP A 398 14.50 -9.10 21.61
CA ASP A 398 15.18 -7.97 22.27
C ASP A 398 16.70 -8.15 22.23
N GLU A 399 17.17 -9.38 22.51
CA GLU A 399 18.58 -9.74 22.39
C GLU A 399 19.05 -9.63 20.94
N LEU A 400 18.27 -10.16 19.99
CA LEU A 400 18.61 -10.09 18.57
C LEU A 400 18.71 -8.64 18.08
N GLU A 401 17.75 -7.79 18.42
CA GLU A 401 17.75 -6.37 18.02
C GLU A 401 18.95 -5.62 18.62
N SER A 402 19.30 -5.90 19.87
CA SER A 402 20.49 -5.35 20.53
C SER A 402 21.80 -5.78 19.85
N LEU A 403 21.92 -7.07 19.50
CA LEU A 403 23.08 -7.61 18.80
C LEU A 403 23.23 -7.00 17.41
N LEU A 404 22.15 -6.94 16.62
CA LEU A 404 22.17 -6.36 15.28
C LEU A 404 22.45 -4.86 15.30
N THR A 405 21.91 -4.14 16.27
CA THR A 405 22.23 -2.73 16.50
C THR A 405 23.71 -2.53 16.81
N THR A 406 24.29 -3.39 17.65
CA THR A 406 25.73 -3.35 17.97
C THR A 406 26.58 -3.62 16.75
N ILE A 407 26.24 -4.64 15.95
CA ILE A 407 26.94 -4.98 14.71
C ILE A 407 26.90 -3.81 13.72
N LYS A 408 25.72 -3.18 13.55
CA LYS A 408 25.56 -2.01 12.68
C LYS A 408 26.44 -0.85 13.13
N ASN A 409 26.40 -0.50 14.41
CA ASN A 409 27.20 0.60 14.97
C ASN A 409 28.71 0.36 14.79
N GLN A 410 29.17 -0.89 14.97
CA GLN A 410 30.56 -1.26 14.73
C GLN A 410 30.93 -1.17 13.24
N GLY A 411 30.03 -1.58 12.34
CA GLY A 411 30.20 -1.43 10.90
C GLY A 411 30.35 0.03 10.48
N ASP A 412 29.47 0.91 10.98
CA ASP A 412 29.53 2.35 10.71
C ASP A 412 30.84 2.98 11.23
N GLU A 413 31.31 2.55 12.42
CA GLU A 413 32.60 2.98 12.96
C GLU A 413 33.78 2.54 12.07
N ILE A 414 33.75 1.30 11.57
CA ILE A 414 34.76 0.78 10.65
C ILE A 414 34.76 1.60 9.35
N GLU A 415 33.60 1.88 8.75
CA GLU A 415 33.51 2.67 7.52
C GLU A 415 34.08 4.10 7.70
N MET A 416 33.77 4.73 8.84
CA MET A 416 34.35 6.04 9.18
C MET A 416 35.87 5.97 9.32
N LYS A 417 36.41 4.94 9.98
CA LYS A 417 37.85 4.73 10.12
C LYS A 417 38.51 4.47 8.76
N ASP A 418 37.89 3.71 7.87
CA ASP A 418 38.43 3.46 6.53
C ASP A 418 38.48 4.73 5.67
N LYS A 419 37.45 5.58 5.76
CA LYS A 419 37.45 6.92 5.14
C LYS A 419 38.59 7.79 5.70
N GLU A 420 38.83 7.73 7.01
CA GLU A 420 39.92 8.46 7.65
C GLU A 420 41.31 7.92 7.26
N ILE A 421 41.49 6.59 7.23
CA ILE A 421 42.73 5.95 6.76
C ILE A 421 43.02 6.36 5.33
N THR A 422 42.04 6.31 4.44
CA THR A 422 42.19 6.74 3.03
C THR A 422 42.62 8.20 2.94
N ARG A 423 42.02 9.08 3.75
CA ARG A 423 42.39 10.50 3.82
C ARG A 423 43.81 10.70 4.34
N LEU A 424 44.23 9.95 5.35
CA LEU A 424 45.57 10.02 5.93
C LEU A 424 46.62 9.47 4.95
N GLN A 425 46.35 8.36 4.26
CA GLN A 425 47.22 7.82 3.21
C GLN A 425 47.43 8.84 2.08
N ALA A 426 46.37 9.49 1.60
CA ALA A 426 46.48 10.55 0.59
C ALA A 426 47.30 11.76 1.08
N LYS A 427 47.25 12.08 2.38
CA LYS A 427 48.11 13.12 2.98
C LYS A 427 49.57 12.68 3.04
N ILE A 428 49.84 11.44 3.46
CA ILE A 428 51.19 10.87 3.51
C ILE A 428 51.81 10.89 2.12
N GLU A 429 51.10 10.40 1.10
CA GLU A 429 51.57 10.40 -0.29
C GLU A 429 51.89 11.81 -0.80
N LYS A 430 51.05 12.80 -0.47
CA LYS A 430 51.34 14.22 -0.79
C LYS A 430 52.59 14.74 -0.09
N ILE A 431 52.77 14.40 1.18
CA ILE A 431 53.95 14.79 1.96
C ILE A 431 55.21 14.11 1.42
N GLU A 432 55.16 12.82 1.11
CA GLU A 432 56.26 12.07 0.50
C GLU A 432 56.64 12.65 -0.86
N THR A 433 55.65 12.91 -1.73
CA THR A 433 55.88 13.54 -3.04
C THR A 433 56.50 14.94 -2.90
N ALA A 434 56.05 15.73 -1.92
CA ALA A 434 56.63 17.04 -1.63
C ALA A 434 58.06 16.93 -1.07
N SER A 435 58.32 15.94 -0.21
CA SER A 435 59.64 15.65 0.36
C SER A 435 60.63 15.20 -0.71
N ASP A 436 60.20 14.34 -1.64
CA ASP A 436 61.04 13.87 -2.76
C ASP A 436 61.33 15.00 -3.75
N LYS A 437 60.36 15.88 -4.03
CA LYS A 437 60.59 17.11 -4.82
C LYS A 437 61.59 18.05 -4.14
N LEU A 438 61.50 18.21 -2.82
CA LEU A 438 62.43 19.02 -2.04
C LEU A 438 63.84 18.41 -2.01
N ARG A 439 63.95 17.08 -1.87
CA ARG A 439 65.22 16.34 -1.98
C ARG A 439 65.84 16.48 -3.37
N ALA A 440 65.05 16.48 -4.43
CA ALA A 440 65.52 16.72 -5.79
C ALA A 440 66.02 18.16 -6.01
N GLN A 441 65.48 19.15 -5.28
CA GLN A 441 65.91 20.55 -5.36
C GLN A 441 67.17 20.87 -4.54
N ILE A 442 67.46 20.14 -3.46
CA ILE A 442 68.54 20.48 -2.51
C ILE A 442 69.92 19.88 -2.87
N GLY A 443 70.04 18.94 -3.82
CA GLY A 443 71.37 18.60 -4.38
C GLY A 443 71.52 17.25 -5.08
N GLY A 444 72.30 17.24 -6.16
CA GLY A 444 72.64 16.05 -6.93
C GLY A 444 73.71 15.15 -6.30
N LYS A 445 73.41 13.85 -6.20
CA LYS A 445 74.17 12.68 -6.69
C LYS A 445 73.48 11.40 -6.18
N PRO A 446 73.43 10.31 -6.99
CA PRO A 446 72.70 9.10 -6.64
C PRO A 446 73.52 8.23 -5.67
N ALA A 447 72.89 7.77 -4.59
CA ALA A 447 73.42 6.69 -3.75
C ALA A 447 72.74 5.36 -4.14
N LEU A 448 73.58 4.36 -4.33
CA LEU A 448 73.33 3.03 -4.86
C LEU A 448 72.17 2.24 -4.22
N LYS A 449 71.50 1.49 -5.12
CA LYS A 449 70.48 0.45 -4.90
C LYS A 449 70.65 -0.33 -3.58
N LYS A 450 69.59 -0.31 -2.76
CA LYS A 450 69.28 -1.42 -1.84
C LYS A 450 68.19 -2.29 -2.43
N THR A 451 68.46 -3.57 -2.36
CA THR A 451 67.72 -4.72 -2.87
C THR A 451 66.30 -4.83 -2.31
N SER A 452 65.38 -5.17 -3.19
CA SER A 452 63.97 -5.46 -2.95
C SER A 452 63.77 -6.69 -2.05
N PRO A 453 62.89 -6.61 -1.03
CA PRO A 453 62.30 -7.80 -0.43
C PRO A 453 61.12 -8.31 -1.29
N LYS A 454 61.08 -9.63 -1.45
CA LYS A 454 60.07 -10.42 -2.16
C LYS A 454 58.63 -10.07 -1.76
N LYS A 455 57.75 -10.01 -2.78
CA LYS A 455 56.30 -10.19 -2.65
C LYS A 455 56.02 -11.54 -1.97
N THR A 456 55.40 -11.52 -0.80
CA THR A 456 54.61 -12.65 -0.27
C THR A 456 53.20 -12.52 -0.81
N SER A 457 52.77 -13.51 -1.57
CA SER A 457 51.40 -13.72 -2.00
C SER A 457 50.54 -14.13 -0.80
N SER A 458 49.59 -13.31 -0.39
CA SER A 458 48.45 -13.76 0.41
C SER A 458 47.50 -14.53 -0.50
N LYS A 459 47.38 -15.82 -0.23
CA LYS A 459 46.33 -16.70 -0.74
C LYS A 459 44.97 -16.10 -0.39
N LYS A 460 44.07 -16.02 -1.38
CA LYS A 460 42.63 -16.13 -1.13
C LYS A 460 42.37 -17.54 -0.60
N SER A 461 41.78 -17.65 0.58
CA SER A 461 41.07 -18.84 1.03
C SER A 461 39.60 -18.69 0.66
N GLU A 462 39.05 -19.79 0.17
CA GLU A 462 37.64 -20.06 -0.15
C GLU A 462 36.70 -19.78 1.01
#